data_AF-A0A954JYY8-F1
#
_entry.id   AF-A0A954JYY8-F1
#
_cell.length_a   1.000
_cell.length_b   1.000
_cell.length_c   1.000
_cell.angle_alpha   90.00
_cell.angle_beta   90.00
_cell.angle_gamma   90.00
#
_symmetry.space_group_name_H-M   'P 1'
#
loop_
_entity.id
_entity.type
_entity.pdbx_description
1 polymer ?
#
loop_
_entity_poly.entity_id
_entity_poly.type
_entity_poly.pdbx_seq_one_letter_code
_entity_poly.pdbx_strand_id
1 'polypeptide(L)'
;SQITDHADAVTAVDLHPEQPGDIRVLCAASDEGFYIADLQGKILKRHRIGHAQNLTVANFRSDLPGLEILVHNYWGNQGIAHFYNAEGELYHDFEPSNHGSVCLPVNWTGNEEEFWCLSPNTEYGGLYDGLGRRVLKFPADGHPDMCYMVLDVTGDCRDEIIVWDPFELYVYTQADSPRSGRLYRPVRNPTFNISNYGAMRSIPGWSMPSRVD
;
A
#
# COMPACT_ATOMS: atom_id res chain seq x y z
N SER A 1 -28.26 0.85 3.34
CA SER A 1 -28.18 -0.48 3.99
C SER A 1 -27.23 -0.37 5.18
N GLN A 2 -27.51 -1.05 6.29
CA GLN A 2 -26.55 -1.18 7.39
C GLN A 2 -25.42 -2.16 6.99
N ILE A 3 -24.21 -1.93 7.48
CA ILE A 3 -23.09 -2.90 7.42
C ILE A 3 -23.24 -3.83 8.62
N THR A 4 -23.20 -5.14 8.39
CA THR A 4 -23.48 -6.14 9.42
C THR A 4 -22.27 -6.96 9.84
N ASP A 5 -21.17 -6.88 9.10
CA ASP A 5 -19.91 -7.58 9.40
C ASP A 5 -18.86 -6.61 9.99
N HIS A 6 -17.77 -7.17 10.48
CA HIS A 6 -16.65 -6.43 11.05
C HIS A 6 -15.79 -5.75 9.97
N ALA A 7 -14.96 -4.82 10.43
CA ALA A 7 -13.96 -4.16 9.61
C ALA A 7 -12.58 -4.72 9.94
N ASP A 8 -11.86 -5.14 8.91
CA ASP A 8 -10.48 -5.60 9.02
C ASP A 8 -9.50 -4.43 8.94
N ALA A 9 -9.75 -3.49 8.02
CA ALA A 9 -8.91 -2.32 7.83
C ALA A 9 -9.76 -1.06 7.60
N VAL A 10 -9.49 0.00 8.37
CA VAL A 10 -10.20 1.27 8.29
C VAL A 10 -9.20 2.42 8.24
N THR A 11 -9.44 3.39 7.37
CA THR A 11 -8.69 4.64 7.37
C THR A 11 -9.57 5.83 7.03
N ALA A 12 -9.27 6.99 7.62
CA ALA A 12 -9.81 8.27 7.21
C ALA A 12 -8.71 9.04 6.47
N VAL A 13 -8.97 9.45 5.24
CA VAL A 13 -7.95 10.04 4.38
C VAL A 13 -8.54 11.05 3.41
N ASP A 14 -7.76 12.04 3.03
CA ASP A 14 -8.04 12.87 1.87
C ASP A 14 -7.47 12.16 0.62
N LEU A 15 -8.34 11.80 -0.32
CA LEU A 15 -7.92 11.15 -1.56
C LEU A 15 -7.49 12.16 -2.63
N HIS A 16 -7.71 13.46 -2.41
CA HIS A 16 -7.31 14.54 -3.31
C HIS A 16 -6.36 15.51 -2.59
N PRO A 17 -5.12 15.11 -2.28
CA PRO A 17 -4.16 15.96 -1.56
C PRO A 17 -3.83 17.28 -2.29
N GLU A 18 -4.08 17.36 -3.59
CA GLU A 18 -3.98 18.57 -4.42
C GLU A 18 -5.10 19.59 -4.18
N GLN A 19 -6.26 19.13 -3.71
CA GLN A 19 -7.44 19.94 -3.37
C GLN A 19 -7.98 19.52 -2.00
N PRO A 20 -7.22 19.79 -0.93
CA PRO A 20 -7.51 19.21 0.37
C PRO A 20 -8.80 19.77 0.97
N GLY A 21 -9.52 18.92 1.70
CA GLY A 21 -10.71 19.30 2.47
C GLY A 21 -11.80 18.24 2.51
N ASP A 22 -11.66 17.14 1.78
CA ASP A 22 -12.71 16.15 1.60
C ASP A 22 -12.31 14.78 2.14
N ILE A 23 -12.28 14.67 3.47
CA ILE A 23 -11.90 13.42 4.15
C ILE A 23 -12.98 12.35 3.93
N ARG A 24 -12.54 11.18 3.45
CA ARG A 24 -13.33 9.97 3.28
C ARG A 24 -12.90 8.88 4.27
N VAL A 25 -13.86 8.10 4.75
CA VAL A 25 -13.62 6.88 5.50
C VAL A 25 -13.65 5.72 4.54
N LEU A 26 -12.54 5.00 4.44
CA LEU A 26 -12.39 3.79 3.63
C LEU A 26 -12.38 2.58 4.57
N CYS A 27 -13.10 1.53 4.19
CA CYS A 27 -13.26 0.36 5.03
C CYS A 27 -13.26 -0.93 4.21
N ALA A 28 -12.27 -1.78 4.45
CA ALA A 28 -12.31 -3.19 4.08
C ALA A 28 -13.08 -3.94 5.18
N ALA A 29 -14.25 -4.45 4.82
CA ALA A 29 -15.29 -4.86 5.74
C ALA A 29 -15.61 -6.34 5.63
N SER A 30 -14.59 -7.20 5.63
CA SER A 30 -14.79 -8.66 5.57
C SER A 30 -15.69 -9.02 4.37
N ASP A 31 -16.68 -9.89 4.55
CA ASP A 31 -17.60 -10.34 3.51
C ASP A 31 -18.60 -9.26 3.06
N GLU A 32 -18.69 -8.12 3.77
CA GLU A 32 -19.46 -6.97 3.30
C GLU A 32 -18.77 -6.24 2.14
N GLY A 33 -17.51 -6.54 1.89
CA GLY A 33 -16.66 -6.04 0.81
C GLY A 33 -15.92 -4.76 1.18
N PHE A 34 -15.75 -3.87 0.20
CA PHE A 34 -15.10 -2.58 0.39
C PHE A 34 -16.14 -1.44 0.31
N TYR A 35 -16.05 -0.44 1.18
CA TYR A 35 -16.89 0.75 1.07
C TYR A 35 -16.16 2.04 1.42
N ILE A 36 -16.73 3.14 0.90
CA ILE A 36 -16.32 4.51 1.14
C ILE A 36 -17.50 5.24 1.78
N ALA A 37 -17.26 5.95 2.87
CA ALA A 37 -18.25 6.74 3.58
C ALA A 37 -17.73 8.17 3.85
N ASP A 38 -18.66 9.09 4.12
CA ASP A 38 -18.30 10.39 4.71
C ASP A 38 -18.06 10.25 6.22
N LEU A 39 -17.59 11.34 6.85
CA LEU A 39 -17.34 11.39 8.30
C LEU A 39 -18.61 11.27 9.16
N GLN A 40 -19.80 11.37 8.56
CA GLN A 40 -21.09 11.16 9.24
C GLN A 40 -21.54 9.69 9.14
N GLY A 41 -20.76 8.83 8.49
CA GLY A 41 -21.06 7.41 8.30
C GLY A 41 -22.04 7.13 7.16
N LYS A 42 -22.35 8.12 6.31
CA LYS A 42 -23.13 7.86 5.11
C LYS A 42 -22.23 7.17 4.09
N ILE A 43 -22.60 5.95 3.72
CA ILE A 43 -21.94 5.21 2.65
C ILE A 43 -22.15 5.96 1.34
N LEU A 44 -21.05 6.35 0.70
CA LEU A 44 -20.99 7.02 -0.59
C LEU A 44 -20.85 5.99 -1.72
N LYS A 45 -20.02 4.96 -1.52
CA LYS A 45 -19.82 3.85 -2.46
C LYS A 45 -19.63 2.54 -1.73
N ARG A 46 -20.03 1.45 -2.38
CA ARG A 46 -19.89 0.08 -1.85
C ARG A 46 -19.60 -0.90 -2.99
N HIS A 47 -18.62 -1.75 -2.78
CA HIS A 47 -18.12 -2.76 -3.71
C HIS A 47 -18.17 -4.13 -3.05
N ARG A 48 -18.93 -5.07 -3.63
CA ARG A 48 -19.07 -6.44 -3.13
C ARG A 48 -18.01 -7.34 -3.78
N ILE A 49 -16.80 -7.26 -3.27
CA ILE A 49 -15.62 -7.94 -3.83
C ILE A 49 -15.26 -9.24 -3.09
N GLY A 50 -16.18 -9.80 -2.29
CA GLY A 50 -15.89 -10.92 -1.39
C GLY A 50 -15.21 -10.44 -0.11
N HIS A 51 -14.33 -11.27 0.48
CA HIS A 51 -13.74 -10.99 1.77
C HIS A 51 -12.59 -9.98 1.68
N ALA A 52 -12.92 -8.70 1.79
CA ALA A 52 -11.96 -7.60 1.75
C ALA A 52 -11.25 -7.44 3.10
N GLN A 53 -9.93 -7.58 3.13
CA GLN A 53 -9.17 -7.60 4.38
C GLN A 53 -8.13 -6.48 4.48
N ASN A 54 -7.23 -6.37 3.50
CA ASN A 54 -6.17 -5.37 3.52
C ASN A 54 -6.54 -4.15 2.67
N LEU A 55 -6.12 -2.96 3.11
CA LEU A 55 -6.41 -1.69 2.46
C LEU A 55 -5.18 -0.79 2.50
N THR A 56 -4.78 -0.29 1.33
CA THR A 56 -3.65 0.63 1.16
C THR A 56 -4.07 1.81 0.29
N VAL A 57 -3.68 3.01 0.69
CA VAL A 57 -3.84 4.25 -0.08
C VAL A 57 -2.46 4.81 -0.38
N ALA A 58 -2.15 5.03 -1.66
CA ALA A 58 -0.87 5.58 -2.11
C ALA A 58 -1.02 6.17 -3.52
N ASN A 59 -0.01 6.91 -3.98
CA ASN A 59 0.10 7.31 -5.38
C ASN A 59 0.67 6.14 -6.19
N PHE A 60 -0.19 5.37 -6.85
CA PHE A 60 0.20 4.26 -7.72
C PHE A 60 0.14 4.62 -9.21
N ARG A 61 -0.57 5.72 -9.55
CA ARG A 61 -0.80 6.20 -10.92
C ARG A 61 -0.76 7.72 -10.94
N SER A 62 0.41 8.31 -11.17
CA SER A 62 0.54 9.77 -11.23
C SER A 62 -0.14 10.41 -12.45
N ASP A 63 -0.62 9.59 -13.39
CA ASP A 63 -1.46 10.04 -14.51
C ASP A 63 -2.94 10.15 -14.15
N LEU A 64 -3.37 9.68 -12.98
CA LEU A 64 -4.73 9.80 -12.47
C LEU A 64 -4.82 10.93 -11.41
N PRO A 65 -5.99 11.58 -11.26
CA PRO A 65 -6.20 12.56 -10.20
C PRO A 65 -6.32 11.87 -8.83
N GLY A 66 -5.73 12.49 -7.81
CA GLY A 66 -5.81 12.04 -6.42
C GLY A 66 -4.93 10.81 -6.11
N LEU A 67 -5.36 10.00 -5.16
CA LEU A 67 -4.68 8.79 -4.69
C LEU A 67 -5.49 7.54 -4.99
N GLU A 68 -4.79 6.50 -5.40
CA GLU A 68 -5.38 5.18 -5.61
C GLU A 68 -5.61 4.44 -4.29
N ILE A 69 -6.56 3.53 -4.33
CA ILE A 69 -6.89 2.62 -3.24
C ILE A 69 -6.66 1.19 -3.74
N LEU A 70 -5.83 0.44 -3.02
CA LEU A 70 -5.64 -0.99 -3.19
C LEU A 70 -6.37 -1.73 -2.08
N VAL A 71 -7.26 -2.64 -2.45
CA VAL A 71 -7.91 -3.58 -1.52
C VAL A 71 -7.58 -5.01 -1.93
N HIS A 72 -7.21 -5.84 -0.95
CA HIS A 72 -6.80 -7.22 -1.21
C HIS A 72 -7.68 -8.20 -0.44
N ASN A 73 -8.04 -9.29 -1.12
CA ASN A 73 -8.93 -10.30 -0.57
C ASN A 73 -8.18 -11.41 0.19
N TYR A 74 -8.88 -12.06 1.10
CA TYR A 74 -8.34 -13.16 1.91
C TYR A 74 -9.24 -14.41 1.94
N TRP A 75 -10.32 -14.45 2.72
CA TRP A 75 -11.11 -15.69 2.86
C TRP A 75 -12.01 -15.98 1.64
N GLY A 76 -12.03 -17.23 1.19
CA GLY A 76 -12.89 -17.69 0.09
C GLY A 76 -12.42 -17.29 -1.31
N ASN A 77 -11.96 -16.06 -1.48
CA ASN A 77 -11.44 -15.51 -2.74
C ASN A 77 -10.09 -14.81 -2.55
N GLN A 78 -9.17 -15.52 -1.89
CA GLN A 78 -7.82 -15.08 -1.57
C GLN A 78 -7.04 -14.65 -2.80
N GLY A 79 -6.21 -13.62 -2.67
CA GLY A 79 -5.21 -13.31 -3.69
C GLY A 79 -5.65 -12.30 -4.73
N ILE A 80 -6.91 -11.87 -4.73
CA ILE A 80 -7.40 -10.87 -5.69
C ILE A 80 -7.08 -9.47 -5.16
N ALA A 81 -6.34 -8.70 -5.97
CA ALA A 81 -6.04 -7.29 -5.76
C ALA A 81 -7.00 -6.42 -6.56
N HIS A 82 -7.61 -5.43 -5.92
CA HIS A 82 -8.57 -4.50 -6.51
C HIS A 82 -8.03 -3.08 -6.41
N PHE A 83 -7.95 -2.37 -7.54
CA PHE A 83 -7.51 -0.99 -7.62
C PHE A 83 -8.66 -0.05 -7.94
N TYR A 84 -8.80 0.97 -7.11
CA TYR A 84 -9.76 2.04 -7.29
C TYR A 84 -9.05 3.38 -7.44
N ASN A 85 -9.64 4.27 -8.24
CA ASN A 85 -9.19 5.67 -8.29
C ASN A 85 -9.66 6.44 -7.04
N ALA A 86 -9.30 7.72 -6.94
CA ALA A 86 -9.66 8.59 -5.83
C ALA A 86 -11.19 8.75 -5.62
N GLU A 87 -11.98 8.65 -6.69
CA GLU A 87 -13.44 8.65 -6.59
C GLU A 87 -14.02 7.30 -6.16
N GLY A 88 -13.20 6.25 -6.01
CA GLY A 88 -13.64 4.92 -5.66
C GLY A 88 -14.26 4.13 -6.81
N GLU A 89 -13.95 4.48 -8.07
CA GLU A 89 -14.27 3.67 -9.25
C GLU A 89 -13.20 2.58 -9.41
N LEU A 90 -13.62 1.33 -9.59
CA LEU A 90 -12.72 0.21 -9.89
C LEU A 90 -12.15 0.41 -11.30
N TYR A 91 -10.82 0.46 -11.43
CA TYR A 91 -10.18 0.56 -12.76
C TYR A 91 -9.37 -0.68 -13.13
N HIS A 92 -8.98 -1.51 -12.16
CA HIS A 92 -8.26 -2.75 -12.41
C HIS A 92 -8.45 -3.75 -11.28
N ASP A 93 -8.54 -5.03 -11.63
CA ASP A 93 -8.42 -6.14 -10.71
C ASP A 93 -7.60 -7.27 -11.36
N PHE A 94 -6.88 -8.01 -10.53
CA PHE A 94 -6.16 -9.20 -10.97
C PHE A 94 -5.77 -10.07 -9.76
N GLU A 95 -5.34 -11.30 -10.04
CA GLU A 95 -4.87 -12.26 -9.05
C GLU A 95 -3.36 -12.49 -9.23
N PRO A 96 -2.48 -11.74 -8.53
CA PRO A 96 -1.03 -11.94 -8.61
C PRO A 96 -0.57 -13.31 -8.09
N SER A 97 -1.21 -13.82 -7.05
CA SER A 97 -0.96 -15.13 -6.44
C SER A 97 -2.15 -15.51 -5.56
N ASN A 98 -2.32 -16.81 -5.28
CA ASN A 98 -3.41 -17.34 -4.46
C ASN A 98 -3.09 -17.30 -2.94
N HIS A 99 -2.52 -16.20 -2.45
CA HIS A 99 -2.26 -15.97 -1.03
C HIS A 99 -2.57 -14.53 -0.63
N GLY A 100 -2.77 -14.28 0.67
CA GLY A 100 -3.03 -12.94 1.18
C GLY A 100 -1.76 -12.11 1.23
N SER A 101 -1.92 -10.79 1.28
CA SER A 101 -0.82 -9.85 1.40
C SER A 101 -1.23 -8.66 2.23
N VAL A 102 -0.28 -8.11 2.99
CA VAL A 102 -0.49 -6.85 3.72
C VAL A 102 -0.43 -5.63 2.80
N CYS A 103 -0.01 -5.80 1.54
CA CYS A 103 -0.03 -4.80 0.48
C CYS A 103 0.65 -3.47 0.84
N LEU A 104 1.81 -3.51 1.50
CA LEU A 104 2.51 -2.29 1.93
C LEU A 104 2.98 -1.47 0.71
N PRO A 105 2.74 -0.14 0.69
CA PRO A 105 3.26 0.73 -0.35
C PRO A 105 4.78 0.89 -0.21
N VAL A 106 5.48 1.05 -1.33
CA VAL A 106 6.94 1.14 -1.43
C VAL A 106 7.34 2.32 -2.31
N ASN A 107 7.95 3.34 -1.71
CA ASN A 107 8.67 4.40 -2.37
C ASN A 107 10.08 3.91 -2.74
N TRP A 108 10.17 3.05 -3.76
CA TRP A 108 11.45 2.46 -4.17
C TRP A 108 12.31 3.40 -5.01
N THR A 109 11.68 4.27 -5.82
CA THR A 109 12.38 5.09 -6.82
C THR A 109 12.70 6.50 -6.32
N GLY A 110 11.87 7.04 -5.41
CA GLY A 110 11.88 8.47 -5.05
C GLY A 110 11.23 9.38 -6.11
N ASN A 111 10.58 8.82 -7.14
CA ASN A 111 9.99 9.55 -8.27
C ASN A 111 8.45 9.47 -8.24
N GLU A 112 7.82 9.98 -7.18
CA GLU A 112 6.37 10.16 -7.00
C GLU A 112 5.49 8.88 -6.99
N GLU A 113 5.54 8.05 -8.05
CA GLU A 113 4.81 6.78 -8.10
C GLU A 113 5.46 5.75 -7.16
N GLU A 114 4.62 5.19 -6.30
CA GLU A 114 4.97 4.09 -5.40
C GLU A 114 4.61 2.75 -6.04
N PHE A 115 5.29 1.71 -5.57
CA PHE A 115 4.90 0.33 -5.80
C PHE A 115 4.16 -0.21 -4.59
N TRP A 116 3.71 -1.45 -4.65
CA TRP A 116 3.30 -2.19 -3.46
C TRP A 116 3.98 -3.56 -3.45
N CYS A 117 4.31 -4.05 -2.26
CA CYS A 117 4.94 -5.36 -2.09
C CYS A 117 3.85 -6.41 -1.81
N LEU A 118 3.81 -7.46 -2.63
CA LEU A 118 2.92 -8.60 -2.43
C LEU A 118 3.48 -9.55 -1.36
N SER A 119 4.70 -10.02 -1.56
CA SER A 119 5.45 -10.86 -0.64
C SER A 119 6.92 -10.91 -1.06
N PRO A 120 7.84 -11.25 -0.14
CA PRO A 120 9.24 -11.47 -0.47
C PRO A 120 9.51 -12.78 -1.23
N ASN A 121 8.51 -13.65 -1.41
CA ASN A 121 8.70 -14.93 -2.08
C ASN A 121 9.36 -14.78 -3.47
N THR A 122 10.38 -15.59 -3.72
CA THR A 122 11.25 -15.48 -4.90
C THR A 122 10.58 -15.86 -6.23
N GLU A 123 9.52 -16.66 -6.18
CA GLU A 123 8.83 -17.17 -7.36
C GLU A 123 7.55 -16.37 -7.67
N TYR A 124 6.67 -16.25 -6.66
CA TYR A 124 5.33 -15.66 -6.78
C TYR A 124 5.24 -14.22 -6.27
N GLY A 125 6.17 -13.81 -5.41
CA GLY A 125 6.21 -12.49 -4.80
C GLY A 125 6.78 -11.40 -5.70
N GLY A 126 7.16 -10.29 -5.07
CA GLY A 126 7.72 -9.11 -5.71
C GLY A 126 6.94 -7.84 -5.45
N LEU A 127 7.42 -6.74 -6.07
CA LEU A 127 6.73 -5.46 -6.08
C LEU A 127 5.96 -5.29 -7.39
N TYR A 128 4.82 -4.64 -7.27
CA TYR A 128 3.89 -4.39 -8.36
C TYR A 128 3.57 -2.90 -8.45
N ASP A 129 3.29 -2.43 -9.66
CA ASP A 129 2.85 -1.05 -9.90
C ASP A 129 1.31 -0.91 -9.90
N GLY A 130 0.82 0.31 -10.07
CA GLY A 130 -0.63 0.62 -10.19
C GLY A 130 -1.30 0.10 -11.47
N LEU A 131 -0.58 -0.63 -12.32
CA LEU A 131 -1.11 -1.33 -13.50
C LEU A 131 -1.12 -2.85 -13.29
N GLY A 132 -0.80 -3.33 -12.08
CA GLY A 132 -0.76 -4.75 -11.75
C GLY A 132 0.43 -5.50 -12.35
N ARG A 133 1.47 -4.79 -12.82
CA ARG A 133 2.66 -5.43 -13.40
C ARG A 133 3.69 -5.65 -12.32
N ARG A 134 4.29 -6.86 -12.28
CA ARG A 134 5.43 -7.13 -11.39
C ARG A 134 6.67 -6.39 -11.91
N VAL A 135 7.13 -5.39 -11.16
CA VAL A 135 8.25 -4.51 -11.54
C VAL A 135 9.57 -4.88 -10.85
N LEU A 136 9.51 -5.60 -9.71
CA LEU A 136 10.69 -6.08 -9.00
C LEU A 136 10.46 -7.52 -8.54
N LYS A 137 11.49 -8.36 -8.67
CA LYS A 137 11.54 -9.71 -8.09
C LYS A 137 12.62 -9.74 -7.02
N PHE A 138 12.34 -10.45 -5.93
CA PHE A 138 13.36 -10.75 -4.95
C PHE A 138 14.36 -11.78 -5.51
N PRO A 139 15.66 -11.62 -5.24
CA PRO A 139 16.67 -12.60 -5.62
C PRO A 139 16.50 -13.89 -4.81
N ALA A 140 16.87 -15.03 -5.40
CA ALA A 140 16.98 -16.30 -4.67
C ALA A 140 18.33 -16.40 -3.94
N ASP A 141 18.59 -15.45 -3.04
CA ASP A 141 19.83 -15.29 -2.27
C ASP A 141 19.80 -15.97 -0.89
N GLY A 142 18.68 -16.63 -0.55
CA GLY A 142 18.50 -17.36 0.70
C GLY A 142 17.78 -16.58 1.79
N HIS A 143 17.27 -15.38 1.51
CA HIS A 143 16.50 -14.62 2.49
C HIS A 143 15.21 -15.34 2.95
N PRO A 144 14.73 -15.04 4.16
CA PRO A 144 13.46 -15.55 4.67
C PRO A 144 12.28 -14.84 4.03
N ASP A 145 11.20 -15.57 3.74
CA ASP A 145 9.99 -15.01 3.13
C ASP A 145 8.74 -15.04 4.04
N MET A 146 8.91 -15.35 5.33
CA MET A 146 7.81 -15.46 6.30
C MET A 146 7.11 -14.13 6.59
N CYS A 147 7.88 -13.07 6.83
CA CYS A 147 7.37 -11.75 7.18
C CYS A 147 8.13 -10.66 6.41
N TYR A 148 7.47 -9.53 6.16
CA TYR A 148 8.12 -8.34 5.63
C TYR A 148 7.52 -7.03 6.15
N MET A 149 8.30 -5.97 6.05
CA MET A 149 7.92 -4.60 6.36
C MET A 149 8.65 -3.63 5.44
N VAL A 150 8.05 -2.49 5.17
CA VAL A 150 8.59 -1.45 4.30
C VAL A 150 8.83 -0.19 5.12
N LEU A 151 10.08 0.24 5.24
CA LEU A 151 10.50 1.34 6.11
C LEU A 151 11.72 2.07 5.50
N ASP A 152 11.79 3.39 5.66
CA ASP A 152 13.01 4.20 5.48
C ASP A 152 13.94 3.97 6.69
N VAL A 153 14.98 3.15 6.50
CA VAL A 153 16.00 2.85 7.54
C VAL A 153 17.42 3.21 7.11
N THR A 154 17.64 3.57 5.84
CA THR A 154 18.94 4.04 5.32
C THR A 154 19.03 5.56 5.18
N GLY A 155 17.90 6.28 5.23
CA GLY A 155 17.88 7.72 5.51
C GLY A 155 17.77 8.65 4.30
N ASP A 156 17.67 8.14 3.07
CA ASP A 156 17.43 8.97 1.88
C ASP A 156 15.94 9.21 1.57
N CYS A 157 15.03 8.69 2.40
CA CYS A 157 13.56 8.70 2.29
C CYS A 157 12.92 7.71 1.32
N ARG A 158 13.71 6.99 0.52
CA ARG A 158 13.23 5.78 -0.16
C ARG A 158 13.16 4.65 0.84
N ASP A 159 12.32 3.68 0.54
CA ASP A 159 12.12 2.57 1.46
C ASP A 159 13.08 1.44 1.23
N GLU A 160 13.49 0.85 2.34
CA GLU A 160 13.96 -0.51 2.39
C GLU A 160 12.80 -1.49 2.54
N ILE A 161 13.05 -2.71 2.05
CA ILE A 161 12.18 -3.85 2.32
C ILE A 161 12.92 -4.76 3.29
N ILE A 162 12.39 -4.84 4.51
CA ILE A 162 12.92 -5.67 5.58
C ILE A 162 12.15 -6.97 5.57
N VAL A 163 12.84 -8.09 5.46
CA VAL A 163 12.26 -9.44 5.45
C VAL A 163 12.87 -10.26 6.56
N TRP A 164 12.08 -11.09 7.24
CA TRP A 164 12.59 -11.88 8.36
C TRP A 164 11.78 -13.14 8.62
N ASP A 165 12.42 -14.05 9.35
CA ASP A 165 11.80 -15.15 10.07
C ASP A 165 12.33 -15.14 11.53
N PRO A 166 12.13 -16.20 12.34
CA PRO A 166 12.68 -16.26 13.69
C PRO A 166 14.22 -16.30 13.81
N PHE A 167 14.95 -16.51 12.73
CA PHE A 167 16.39 -16.80 12.75
C PHE A 167 17.23 -15.71 12.07
N GLU A 168 16.71 -15.08 11.03
CA GLU A 168 17.47 -14.10 10.24
C GLU A 168 16.59 -12.94 9.75
N LEU A 169 17.25 -11.82 9.43
CA LEU A 169 16.63 -10.60 8.93
C LEU A 169 17.50 -10.01 7.83
N TYR A 170 16.89 -9.74 6.67
CA TYR A 170 17.55 -9.18 5.49
C TYR A 170 16.93 -7.82 5.22
N VAL A 171 17.76 -6.87 4.77
CA VAL A 171 17.33 -5.52 4.41
C VAL A 171 17.71 -5.28 2.96
N TYR A 172 16.71 -5.08 2.10
CA TYR A 172 16.91 -4.72 0.71
C TYR A 172 16.82 -3.21 0.55
N THR A 173 17.87 -2.61 0.01
CA THR A 173 17.93 -1.19 -0.38
C THR A 173 18.33 -1.06 -1.85
N GLN A 174 18.17 0.12 -2.42
CA GLN A 174 18.55 0.40 -3.80
C GLN A 174 20.07 0.47 -3.94
N ALA A 175 20.61 0.01 -5.08
CA ALA A 175 22.06 -0.04 -5.31
C ALA A 175 22.74 1.35 -5.29
N ASP A 176 21.98 2.42 -5.44
CA ASP A 176 22.41 3.81 -5.39
C ASP A 176 22.02 4.52 -4.08
N SER A 177 21.66 3.77 -3.03
CA SER A 177 21.39 4.34 -1.71
C SER A 177 22.68 4.70 -0.95
N PRO A 178 22.74 5.85 -0.25
CA PRO A 178 21.73 6.91 -0.21
C PRO A 178 21.79 7.79 -1.46
N ARG A 179 20.62 8.17 -1.97
CA ARG A 179 20.47 9.07 -3.13
C ARG A 179 20.32 10.53 -2.68
N SER A 180 20.97 11.43 -3.40
CA SER A 180 20.88 12.87 -3.14
C SER A 180 19.84 13.57 -4.01
N GLY A 181 19.46 14.78 -3.60
CA GLY A 181 18.53 15.64 -4.34
C GLY A 181 17.12 15.63 -3.75
N ARG A 182 16.18 16.24 -4.50
CA ARG A 182 14.77 16.25 -4.16
C ARG A 182 14.16 14.89 -4.52
N LEU A 183 13.64 14.20 -3.51
CA LEU A 183 13.04 12.87 -3.63
C LEU A 183 11.63 12.93 -3.09
N TYR A 184 10.76 12.09 -3.63
CA TYR A 184 9.42 11.87 -3.09
C TYR A 184 9.56 11.29 -1.67
N ARG A 185 8.93 11.93 -0.69
CA ARG A 185 8.98 11.58 0.74
C ARG A 185 7.54 11.50 1.26
N PRO A 186 6.86 10.36 1.10
CA PRO A 186 5.49 10.25 1.56
C PRO A 186 5.41 10.28 3.08
N VAL A 187 4.29 10.77 3.60
CA VAL A 187 3.95 10.72 5.02
C VAL A 187 3.10 9.48 5.27
N ARG A 188 3.63 8.56 6.10
CA ARG A 188 2.98 7.28 6.42
C ARG A 188 2.39 7.23 7.82
N ASN A 189 1.68 6.14 8.08
CA ASN A 189 1.26 5.77 9.42
C ASN A 189 2.46 5.85 10.39
N PRO A 190 2.27 6.38 11.62
CA PRO A 190 3.33 6.35 12.62
C PRO A 190 3.81 4.93 12.90
N THR A 191 5.08 4.78 13.21
CA THR A 191 5.71 3.47 13.48
C THR A 191 5.31 2.87 14.84
N PHE A 192 4.68 3.66 15.71
CA PHE A 192 4.04 3.14 16.91
C PHE A 192 2.64 2.62 16.58
N ASN A 193 2.24 1.50 17.20
CA ASN A 193 0.94 0.84 16.99
C ASN A 193 0.69 0.34 15.56
N ILE A 194 1.75 0.03 14.80
CA ILE A 194 1.59 -0.63 13.50
C ILE A 194 1.02 -2.04 13.67
N SER A 195 0.21 -2.45 12.71
CA SER A 195 -0.36 -3.79 12.62
C SER A 195 -0.32 -4.22 11.17
N ASN A 196 -0.05 -5.51 10.93
CA ASN A 196 -0.18 -6.13 9.62
C ASN A 196 -1.63 -6.17 9.11
N TYR A 197 -2.60 -5.92 9.98
CA TYR A 197 -4.02 -5.77 9.63
C TYR A 197 -4.46 -4.29 9.54
N GLY A 198 -3.58 -3.35 9.84
CA GLY A 198 -3.91 -1.93 9.74
C GLY A 198 -4.06 -1.48 8.29
N ALA A 199 -4.93 -0.50 8.04
CA ALA A 199 -4.95 0.21 6.77
C ALA A 199 -3.68 1.06 6.60
N MET A 200 -3.05 1.00 5.44
CA MET A 200 -1.86 1.76 5.13
C MET A 200 -2.22 3.05 4.38
N ARG A 201 -1.59 4.16 4.76
CA ARG A 201 -1.65 5.42 4.01
C ARG A 201 -0.24 5.85 3.67
N SER A 202 -0.07 6.30 2.43
CA SER A 202 1.13 6.94 1.93
C SER A 202 0.71 8.26 1.28
N ILE A 203 0.82 9.35 2.04
CA ILE A 203 0.35 10.67 1.60
C ILE A 203 1.49 11.42 0.92
N PRO A 204 1.28 12.01 -0.28
CA PRO A 204 2.34 12.70 -1.01
C PRO A 204 3.12 13.73 -0.21
N GLY A 205 4.43 13.75 -0.44
CA GLY A 205 5.36 14.70 0.15
C GLY A 205 6.68 14.70 -0.59
N TRP A 206 7.54 15.69 -0.33
CA TRP A 206 8.83 15.83 -0.98
C TRP A 206 9.90 16.14 0.05
N SER A 207 11.08 15.53 -0.10
CA SER A 207 12.25 15.92 0.69
C SER A 207 12.61 17.37 0.38
N MET A 208 13.04 18.08 1.42
CA MET A 208 13.69 19.36 1.21
C MET A 208 15.06 19.10 0.58
N PRO A 209 15.53 19.91 -0.39
CA PRO A 209 16.89 19.82 -0.86
C PRO A 209 17.83 19.91 0.34
N SER A 210 18.80 18.99 0.45
CA SER A 210 19.83 19.10 1.47
C SER A 210 20.49 20.48 1.31
N ARG A 211 20.51 21.27 2.39
CA ARG A 211 21.41 22.42 2.44
C ARG A 211 22.81 21.84 2.42
N VAL A 212 23.55 22.13 1.36
CA VAL A 212 24.98 21.94 1.35
C VAL A 212 25.53 23.02 2.28
N ASP A 213 25.82 22.65 3.52
CA ASP A 213 26.67 23.45 4.41
C ASP A 213 28.15 23.18 4.07
#